data_AF-A0A7K0S0I4-F1
#
_entry.id   AF-A0A7K0S0I4-F1
#
_cell.length_a   1.000
_cell.length_b   1.000
_cell.length_c   1.000
_cell.angle_alpha   90.00
_cell.angle_beta   90.00
_cell.angle_gamma   90.00
#
_symmetry.space_group_name_H-M   'P 1'
#
loop_
_entity.id
_entity.type
_entity.pdbx_description
1 polymer ?
#
loop_
_entity_poly.entity_id
_entity_poly.type
_entity_poly.pdbx_seq_one_letter_code
_entity_poly.pdbx_strand_id
1 'polypeptide(L)'
;MIGPNPLEYGWWLASRSSGIVALLAVSISVIIGLMMANGLPRKPGAKRKLLAVHESTALAGLIAIVIHGVTLLGDSYLHPTITQIAIPFTISYRPFYTGLGIIAGWGAIFL
;
A
#
# COMPACT_ATOMS: atom_id res chain seq x y z
N MET A 1 -3.54 33.23 14.72
CA MET A 1 -4.25 32.49 13.66
C MET A 1 -4.48 31.08 14.16
N ILE A 2 -5.70 30.74 14.59
CA ILE A 2 -6.04 29.34 14.90
C ILE A 2 -6.50 28.75 13.56
N GLY A 3 -5.55 28.18 12.81
CA GLY A 3 -5.90 27.40 11.62
C GLY A 3 -6.69 26.15 12.04
N PRO A 4 -7.45 25.54 11.11
CA PRO A 4 -8.13 24.26 11.38
C PRO A 4 -7.11 23.22 11.88
N ASN A 5 -7.48 22.46 12.90
CA ASN A 5 -6.61 21.44 13.48
C ASN A 5 -6.47 20.27 12.48
N PRO A 6 -5.28 19.95 11.95
CA PRO A 6 -5.11 18.90 10.96
C PRO A 6 -5.57 17.51 11.45
N LEU A 7 -5.62 17.31 12.78
CA LEU A 7 -6.11 16.06 13.37
C LEU A 7 -7.61 15.85 13.17
N GLU A 8 -8.38 16.88 12.85
CA GLU A 8 -9.81 16.76 12.46
C GLU A 8 -9.98 15.88 11.21
N TYR A 9 -8.95 15.81 10.36
CA TYR A 9 -8.92 15.01 9.14
C TYR A 9 -8.13 13.71 9.32
N GLY A 10 -8.04 13.20 10.55
CA GLY A 10 -7.20 12.04 10.89
C GLY A 10 -7.42 10.81 9.99
N TRP A 11 -8.67 10.43 9.72
CA TRP A 11 -9.01 9.32 8.81
C TRP A 11 -8.54 9.55 7.38
N TRP A 12 -8.72 10.77 6.89
CA TRP A 12 -8.26 11.16 5.56
C TRP A 12 -6.72 11.15 5.51
N LEU A 13 -6.05 11.75 6.47
CA LEU A 13 -4.59 11.80 6.49
C LEU A 13 -3.98 10.39 6.63
N ALA A 14 -4.56 9.54 7.48
CA ALA A 14 -4.11 8.17 7.69
C ALA A 14 -4.28 7.30 6.43
N SER A 15 -5.44 7.35 5.78
CA SER A 15 -5.70 6.58 4.55
C SER A 15 -4.83 7.02 3.37
N ARG A 16 -4.59 8.32 3.21
CA ARG A 16 -3.74 8.84 2.10
C ARG A 16 -2.27 8.55 2.37
N SER A 17 -1.81 8.74 3.60
CA SER A 17 -0.42 8.47 3.99
C SER A 17 -0.10 6.98 3.88
N SER A 18 -0.94 6.10 4.42
CA SER A 18 -0.75 4.65 4.34
C SER A 18 -0.79 4.14 2.90
N GLY A 19 -1.66 4.68 2.04
CA GLY A 19 -1.70 4.34 0.62
C GLY A 19 -0.40 4.72 -0.12
N ILE A 20 0.16 5.90 0.14
CA ILE A 20 1.43 6.33 -0.46
C ILE A 20 2.60 5.48 0.08
N VAL A 21 2.63 5.21 1.39
CA VAL A 21 3.65 4.35 2.01
C VAL A 21 3.59 2.93 1.44
N ALA A 22 2.40 2.37 1.28
CA ALA A 22 2.19 1.06 0.66
C ALA A 22 2.77 1.02 -0.76
N LEU A 23 2.42 2.02 -1.59
CA LEU A 23 2.89 2.09 -2.97
C LEU A 23 4.42 2.15 -3.05
N LEU A 24 5.05 3.01 -2.23
CA LEU A 24 6.51 3.15 -2.19
C LEU A 24 7.19 1.87 -1.68
N ALA A 25 6.70 1.30 -0.58
CA ALA A 25 7.30 0.12 0.04
C ALA A 25 7.23 -1.10 -0.88
N VAL A 26 6.07 -1.34 -1.50
CA VAL A 26 5.90 -2.43 -2.48
C VAL A 26 6.78 -2.19 -3.71
N SER A 27 6.82 -0.97 -4.25
CA SER A 27 7.66 -0.65 -5.41
C SER A 27 9.15 -0.90 -5.14
N ILE A 28 9.64 -0.46 -3.98
CA ILE A 28 11.03 -0.71 -3.55
C ILE A 28 11.28 -2.22 -3.41
N SER A 29 10.36 -2.94 -2.78
CA SER A 29 10.47 -4.39 -2.60
C SER A 29 10.56 -5.11 -3.95
N VAL A 30 9.70 -4.78 -4.91
CA VAL A 30 9.71 -5.35 -6.27
C VAL A 30 11.02 -5.03 -7.00
N ILE A 31 11.48 -3.78 -6.96
CA ILE A 31 12.76 -3.39 -7.59
C ILE A 31 13.91 -4.23 -7.02
N ILE A 32 13.98 -4.39 -5.70
CA ILE A 32 15.04 -5.20 -5.05
C ILE A 32 14.90 -6.68 -5.45
N GLY A 33 13.67 -7.21 -5.47
CA GLY A 33 13.40 -8.58 -5.92
C GLY A 33 13.90 -8.83 -7.34
N LEU A 34 13.59 -7.91 -8.26
CA LEU A 34 14.06 -7.97 -9.65
C LEU A 34 15.58 -7.82 -9.77
N MET A 35 16.20 -6.95 -8.98
CA MET A 35 17.67 -6.83 -8.92
C MET A 35 18.32 -8.16 -8.51
N MET A 36 17.80 -8.79 -7.44
CA MET A 36 18.32 -10.08 -6.96
C MET A 36 18.09 -11.20 -7.97
N ALA A 37 16.92 -11.25 -8.61
CA ALA A 37 16.58 -12.20 -9.67
C ALA A 37 17.50 -12.07 -10.89
N ASN A 38 17.92 -10.83 -11.23
CA ASN A 38 18.87 -10.56 -12.31
C ASN A 38 20.35 -10.69 -11.88
N GLY A 39 20.62 -11.27 -10.71
CA GLY A 39 21.98 -11.53 -10.21
C GLY A 39 22.73 -10.31 -9.68
N LEU A 40 22.04 -9.18 -9.45
CA LEU A 40 22.62 -7.97 -8.87
C LEU A 40 22.37 -7.90 -7.36
N PRO A 41 23.26 -7.25 -6.60
CA PRO A 41 24.62 -6.85 -6.95
C PRO A 41 25.55 -8.06 -6.87
N ARG A 42 26.62 -8.03 -7.67
CA ARG A 42 27.62 -9.11 -7.77
C ARG A 42 28.60 -9.18 -6.57
N LYS A 43 28.42 -8.31 -5.57
CA LYS A 43 29.30 -8.23 -4.39
C LYS A 43 28.99 -9.36 -3.39
N PRO A 44 30.00 -10.11 -2.91
CA PRO A 44 29.81 -11.12 -1.87
C PRO A 44 29.12 -10.55 -0.63
N GLY A 45 28.11 -11.25 -0.11
CA GLY A 45 27.34 -10.85 1.08
C GLY A 45 26.30 -9.74 0.87
N ALA A 46 26.31 -9.02 -0.27
CA ALA A 46 25.36 -7.94 -0.52
C ALA A 46 23.92 -8.45 -0.79
N LYS A 47 23.78 -9.62 -1.42
CA LYS A 47 22.47 -10.26 -1.65
C LYS A 47 21.70 -10.51 -0.35
N ARG A 48 22.38 -10.94 0.72
CA ARG A 48 21.76 -11.19 2.02
C ARG A 48 21.24 -9.91 2.68
N LYS A 49 21.94 -8.79 2.50
CA LYS A 49 21.46 -7.48 2.96
C LYS A 49 20.23 -7.03 2.17
N LEU A 50 20.24 -7.21 0.85
CA LEU A 50 19.10 -6.87 0.00
C LEU A 50 17.89 -7.74 0.27
N LEU A 51 18.09 -9.03 0.57
CA LEU A 51 17.01 -9.92 0.98
C LEU A 51 16.32 -9.39 2.25
N ALA A 52 17.09 -9.00 3.27
CA ALA A 52 16.51 -8.41 4.48
C ALA A 52 15.74 -7.10 4.20
N VAL A 53 16.22 -6.27 3.26
CA VAL A 53 15.51 -5.05 2.85
C VAL A 53 14.25 -5.39 2.05
N HIS A 54 14.30 -6.37 1.15
CA HIS A 54 13.15 -6.86 0.40
C HIS A 54 12.06 -7.38 1.32
N GLU A 55 12.41 -8.23 2.30
CA GLU A 55 11.49 -8.79 3.29
C GLU A 55 10.86 -7.70 4.16
N SER A 56 11.68 -6.78 4.71
CA SER A 56 11.17 -5.69 5.55
C SER A 56 10.30 -4.70 4.79
N THR A 57 10.65 -4.37 3.54
CA THR A 57 9.82 -3.48 2.69
C THR A 57 8.56 -4.17 2.20
N ALA A 58 8.60 -5.47 1.90
CA ALA A 58 7.41 -6.27 1.57
C ALA A 58 6.44 -6.26 2.77
N LEU A 59 6.93 -6.60 3.96
CA LEU A 59 6.10 -6.64 5.17
C LEU A 59 5.52 -5.26 5.52
N ALA A 60 6.34 -4.20 5.44
CA ALA A 60 5.87 -2.84 5.65
C ALA A 60 4.80 -2.43 4.62
N GLY A 61 4.98 -2.82 3.35
CA GLY A 61 4.00 -2.61 2.29
C GLY A 61 2.67 -3.31 2.58
N LEU A 62 2.70 -4.58 2.97
CA LEU A 62 1.49 -5.35 3.31
C LEU A 62 0.73 -4.75 4.50
N ILE A 63 1.45 -4.39 5.57
CA ILE A 63 0.86 -3.72 6.73
C ILE A 63 0.22 -2.39 6.31
N ALA A 64 0.92 -1.60 5.47
CA ALA A 64 0.40 -0.33 4.99
C ALA A 64 -0.84 -0.49 4.08
N ILE A 65 -0.92 -1.55 3.26
CA ILE A 65 -2.12 -1.88 2.48
C ILE A 65 -3.30 -2.18 3.40
N VAL A 66 -3.10 -2.98 4.45
CA VAL A 66 -4.16 -3.28 5.43
C VAL A 66 -4.61 -2.01 6.15
N ILE A 67 -3.68 -1.17 6.62
CA ILE A 67 -4.00 0.10 7.25
C ILE A 67 -4.75 1.02 6.29
N HIS A 68 -4.34 1.10 5.02
CA HIS A 68 -5.03 1.87 3.99
C HIS A 68 -6.47 1.41 3.81
N GLY A 69 -6.71 0.10 3.64
CA GLY A 69 -8.05 -0.46 3.51
C GLY A 69 -8.93 -0.22 4.75
N VAL A 70 -8.40 -0.41 5.96
CA VAL A 70 -9.15 -0.19 7.21
C VAL A 70 -9.48 1.28 7.41
N THR A 71 -8.53 2.19 7.18
CA THR A 71 -8.74 3.63 7.39
C THR A 71 -9.69 4.25 6.37
N LEU A 72 -9.87 3.64 5.19
CA LEU A 72 -10.91 4.05 4.23
C LEU A 72 -12.33 3.89 4.79
N LEU A 73 -12.57 2.98 5.73
CA LEU A 73 -13.89 2.83 6.38
C LEU A 73 -14.31 4.07 7.18
N GLY A 74 -13.34 4.88 7.62
CA GLY A 74 -13.58 6.16 8.29
C GLY A 74 -13.70 7.36 7.34
N ASP A 75 -13.74 7.14 6.03
CA ASP A 75 -13.80 8.23 5.05
C ASP A 75 -15.22 8.81 4.92
N SER A 76 -15.40 10.03 5.45
CA SER A 76 -16.68 10.77 5.43
C SER A 76 -17.07 11.35 4.06
N TYR A 77 -16.27 11.15 3.01
CA TYR A 77 -16.62 11.56 1.65
C TYR A 77 -17.12 10.37 0.84
N LEU A 78 -16.37 9.26 0.87
CA LEU A 78 -16.68 8.03 0.14
C LEU A 78 -17.73 7.14 0.82
N HIS A 79 -17.78 7.13 2.15
CA HIS A 79 -18.60 6.20 2.95
C HIS A 79 -18.57 4.74 2.44
N PRO A 80 -17.37 4.15 2.25
CA PRO A 80 -17.27 2.83 1.64
C PRO A 80 -17.69 1.73 2.62
N THR A 81 -18.36 0.70 2.09
CA THR A 81 -18.62 -0.54 2.83
C THR A 81 -17.43 -1.51 2.74
N ILE A 82 -17.37 -2.48 3.65
CA ILE A 82 -16.34 -3.55 3.60
C ILE A 82 -16.36 -4.26 2.25
N THR A 83 -17.56 -4.54 1.72
CA THR A 83 -17.75 -5.16 0.40
C THR A 83 -17.13 -4.31 -0.72
N GLN A 84 -17.30 -2.99 -0.66
CA GLN A 84 -16.76 -2.06 -1.65
C GLN A 84 -15.24 -1.93 -1.64
N ILE A 85 -14.61 -2.23 -0.51
CA ILE A 85 -13.14 -2.24 -0.37
C ILE A 85 -12.56 -3.61 -0.75
N ALA A 86 -13.30 -4.70 -0.51
CA ALA A 86 -12.83 -6.05 -0.77
C ALA A 86 -13.08 -6.53 -2.21
N ILE A 87 -14.18 -6.10 -2.83
CA ILE A 87 -14.62 -6.59 -4.14
C ILE A 87 -14.37 -5.53 -5.23
N PRO A 88 -13.54 -5.82 -6.24
CA PRO A 88 -13.27 -4.89 -7.34
C PRO A 88 -14.54 -4.40 -8.04
N PHE A 89 -14.52 -3.15 -8.51
CA PHE A 89 -15.57 -2.52 -9.34
C PHE A 89 -16.95 -2.31 -8.70
N THR A 90 -17.10 -2.58 -7.40
CA THR A 90 -18.38 -2.40 -6.67
C THR A 90 -18.58 -0.99 -6.10
N ILE A 91 -17.51 -0.21 -5.96
CA ILE A 91 -17.57 1.20 -5.56
C ILE A 91 -17.84 2.08 -6.78
N SER A 92 -18.82 2.99 -6.68
CA SER A 92 -19.21 3.89 -7.77
C SER A 92 -18.20 5.02 -8.02
N TYR A 93 -17.30 5.28 -7.05
CA TYR A 93 -16.22 6.25 -7.21
C TYR A 93 -15.06 5.67 -8.03
N ARG A 94 -14.85 6.21 -9.24
CA ARG A 94 -13.75 5.86 -10.16
C ARG A 94 -13.54 4.32 -10.25
N PRO A 95 -14.60 3.55 -10.60
CA PRO A 95 -14.64 2.11 -10.43
C PRO A 95 -13.48 1.38 -11.09
N PHE A 96 -13.04 1.86 -12.26
CA PHE A 96 -11.90 1.28 -12.98
C PHE A 96 -10.60 1.34 -12.17
N TYR A 97 -10.19 2.54 -11.73
CA TYR A 97 -8.95 2.72 -10.97
C TYR A 97 -9.01 2.09 -9.58
N THR A 98 -10.15 2.23 -8.90
CA THR A 98 -10.33 1.65 -7.57
C THR A 98 -10.35 0.12 -7.65
N GLY A 99 -11.02 -0.46 -8.64
CA GLY A 99 -11.04 -1.90 -8.88
C GLY A 99 -9.65 -2.47 -9.17
N LEU A 100 -8.85 -1.79 -10.00
CA LEU A 100 -7.45 -2.17 -10.23
C LEU A 100 -6.62 -2.12 -8.94
N GLY A 101 -6.84 -1.11 -8.09
CA GLY A 101 -6.19 -1.03 -6.78
C GLY A 101 -6.52 -2.21 -5.87
N ILE A 102 -7.79 -2.63 -5.83
CA ILE A 102 -8.23 -3.80 -5.04
C ILE A 102 -7.58 -5.08 -5.57
N ILE A 103 -7.55 -5.27 -6.90
CA ILE A 103 -6.88 -6.43 -7.53
C ILE A 103 -5.39 -6.44 -7.18
N ALA A 104 -4.70 -5.30 -7.30
CA ALA A 104 -3.29 -5.19 -6.96
C ALA A 104 -3.02 -5.42 -5.47
N GLY A 105 -3.91 -4.94 -4.58
CA GLY A 105 -3.83 -5.18 -3.15
C GLY A 105 -3.94 -6.66 -2.80
N TRP A 106 -4.90 -7.39 -3.39
CA TRP A 106 -4.99 -8.84 -3.24
C TRP A 106 -3.78 -9.57 -3.85
N GLY A 107 -3.32 -9.12 -5.02
CA GLY A 107 -2.13 -9.66 -5.66
C GLY A 107 -0.90 -9.55 -4.76
N ALA A 108 -0.68 -8.40 -4.13
CA ALA A 108 0.42 -8.22 -3.19
C ALA A 108 0.31 -9.11 -1.94
N ILE A 109 -0.91 -9.39 -1.46
CA ILE A 109 -1.13 -10.22 -0.26
C ILE A 109 -0.90 -11.71 -0.56
N PHE A 110 -1.27 -12.19 -1.75
CA PHE A 110 -1.29 -13.62 -2.07
C PHE A 110 -0.12 -14.12 -2.93
N LEU A 111 0.63 -13.24 -3.60
CA LEU A 111 1.79 -13.58 -4.43
C LEU A 111 3.10 -13.25 -3.70
#